data_AF-A0A5M3Z336-F1
#
_entry.id   AF-A0A5M3Z336-F1
#
_cell.length_a   1.000
_cell.length_b   1.000
_cell.length_c   1.000
_cell.angle_alpha   90.00
_cell.angle_beta   90.00
_cell.angle_gamma   90.00
#
_symmetry.space_group_name_H-M   'P 1'
#
loop_
_entity.id
_entity.type
_entity.pdbx_description
1 polymer ?
#
loop_
_entity_poly.entity_id
_entity_poly.type
_entity_poly.pdbx_seq_one_letter_code
_entity_poly.pdbx_strand_id
1 'polypeptide(L)'
;MSRAGTWLKMLGAGIVICVGGPAFVQSIRPTDEELFKRYNPELQRRSLEEGDRRAQEFDDYVNRLKQWSKSDKSIWYAAQEQQEQKRSEAEALRNQAKDEARAQREEMRKELLVTETRRQDIETAVRRSFNKWVVVLAGFDGFPYTSVDVNIIGWAVRDHSLFQGSTEGVDVCTTT
;
A
#
# COMPACT_ATOMS: atom_id res chain seq x y z
N MET A 1 -72.23 -35.23 -0.13
CA MET A 1 -71.50 -33.96 0.09
C MET A 1 -71.49 -33.16 -1.20
N SER A 2 -71.78 -31.86 -1.17
CA SER A 2 -71.74 -31.03 -2.39
C SER A 2 -70.30 -30.82 -2.85
N ARG A 3 -70.07 -30.82 -4.17
CA ARG A 3 -68.73 -30.62 -4.78
C ARG A 3 -68.06 -29.31 -4.34
N ALA A 4 -68.86 -28.28 -4.07
CA ALA A 4 -68.39 -26.99 -3.54
C ALA A 4 -67.80 -27.10 -2.13
N GLY A 5 -68.42 -27.89 -1.25
CA GLY A 5 -67.89 -28.13 0.10
C GLY A 5 -66.56 -28.89 0.09
N THR A 6 -66.36 -29.80 -0.85
CA THR A 6 -65.07 -30.49 -1.04
C THR A 6 -63.99 -29.54 -1.53
N TRP A 7 -64.30 -28.68 -2.51
CA TRP A 7 -63.35 -27.68 -3.03
C TRP A 7 -62.90 -26.66 -1.96
N LEU A 8 -63.83 -26.17 -1.13
CA LEU A 8 -63.50 -25.25 -0.05
C LEU A 8 -62.53 -25.87 0.98
N LYS A 9 -62.74 -27.16 1.31
CA LYS A 9 -61.83 -27.91 2.19
C LYS A 9 -60.45 -28.11 1.57
N MET A 10 -60.39 -28.40 0.26
CA MET A 10 -59.11 -28.57 -0.45
C MET A 10 -58.34 -27.26 -0.55
N LEU A 11 -59.02 -26.12 -0.77
CA LEU A 11 -58.38 -24.79 -0.76
C LEU A 11 -57.85 -24.41 0.64
N GLY A 12 -58.64 -24.69 1.68
CA GLY A 12 -58.20 -24.48 3.07
C GLY A 12 -56.96 -25.30 3.42
N ALA A 13 -56.96 -26.60 3.06
CA ALA A 13 -55.80 -27.47 3.25
C ALA A 13 -54.57 -26.99 2.45
N GLY A 14 -54.77 -26.53 1.20
CA GLY A 14 -53.70 -25.98 0.37
C GLY A 14 -53.06 -24.73 0.98
N ILE A 15 -53.85 -23.79 1.50
CA ILE A 15 -53.34 -22.59 2.18
C ILE A 15 -52.56 -22.97 3.44
N VAL A 16 -53.07 -23.92 4.23
CA VAL A 16 -52.36 -24.40 5.43
C VAL A 16 -51.02 -25.03 5.07
N ILE A 17 -50.90 -25.73 3.95
CA ILE A 17 -49.62 -26.30 3.51
C ILE A 17 -48.69 -25.21 2.96
N CYS A 18 -49.20 -24.36 2.07
CA CYS A 18 -48.40 -23.32 1.40
C CYS A 18 -47.93 -22.21 2.34
N VAL A 19 -48.72 -21.87 3.37
CA VAL A 19 -48.38 -20.81 4.35
C VAL A 19 -47.87 -21.42 5.64
N GLY A 20 -48.52 -22.48 6.13
CA GLY A 20 -48.13 -23.16 7.36
C GLY A 20 -46.80 -23.90 7.23
N GLY A 21 -46.45 -24.43 6.04
CA GLY A 21 -45.13 -25.02 5.79
C GLY A 21 -44.00 -24.00 6.00
N PRO A 22 -43.95 -22.89 5.24
CA PRO A 22 -42.95 -21.84 5.45
C PRO A 22 -42.99 -21.21 6.84
N ALA A 23 -44.18 -20.99 7.43
CA ALA A 23 -44.29 -20.42 8.78
C ALA A 23 -43.74 -21.36 9.86
N PHE A 24 -44.01 -22.67 9.75
CA PHE A 24 -43.43 -23.67 10.64
C PHE A 24 -41.91 -23.76 10.49
N VAL A 25 -41.39 -23.71 9.26
CA VAL A 25 -39.95 -23.65 8.99
C VAL A 25 -39.32 -22.41 9.62
N GLN A 26 -39.95 -21.24 9.51
CA GLN A 26 -39.47 -20.03 10.17
C GLN A 26 -39.52 -20.13 11.70
N SER A 27 -40.49 -20.85 12.26
CA SER A 27 -40.59 -21.07 13.70
C SER A 27 -39.50 -21.99 14.25
N ILE A 28 -39.06 -22.99 13.50
CA ILE A 28 -37.99 -23.91 13.93
C ILE A 28 -36.60 -23.43 13.56
N ARG A 29 -36.49 -22.50 12.61
CA ARG A 29 -35.21 -21.92 12.20
C ARG A 29 -34.71 -21.03 13.35
N PRO A 30 -33.53 -21.32 13.95
CA PRO A 30 -32.94 -20.43 14.94
C PRO A 30 -32.71 -19.05 14.31
N THR A 31 -32.96 -18.00 15.07
CA THR A 31 -32.72 -16.61 14.62
C THR A 31 -31.23 -16.38 14.39
N ASP A 32 -30.89 -15.42 13.54
CA ASP A 32 -29.48 -15.13 13.20
C ASP A 32 -28.65 -14.78 14.45
N GLU A 33 -29.27 -14.18 15.47
CA GLU A 33 -28.63 -13.89 16.76
C GLU A 33 -28.33 -15.16 17.59
N GLU A 34 -29.24 -16.13 17.60
CA GLU A 34 -29.01 -17.44 18.25
C GLU A 34 -27.94 -18.24 17.53
N LEU A 35 -27.90 -18.15 16.19
CA LEU A 35 -26.87 -18.76 15.37
C LEU A 35 -25.50 -18.13 15.66
N PHE A 36 -25.45 -16.80 15.73
CA PHE A 36 -24.25 -16.04 16.07
C PHE A 36 -23.68 -16.42 17.45
N LYS A 37 -24.55 -16.56 18.46
CA LYS A 37 -24.14 -16.98 19.81
C LYS A 37 -23.55 -18.40 19.86
N ARG A 38 -23.92 -19.27 18.92
CA ARG A 38 -23.37 -20.64 18.80
C ARG A 38 -22.04 -20.70 18.04
N TYR A 39 -21.61 -19.62 17.40
CA TYR A 39 -20.34 -19.56 16.68
C TYR A 39 -19.14 -19.56 17.63
N ASN A 40 -18.01 -20.07 17.14
CA ASN A 40 -16.71 -19.94 17.80
C ASN A 40 -16.39 -18.44 18.00
N PRO A 41 -15.78 -18.01 19.13
CA PRO A 41 -15.41 -16.62 19.39
C PRO A 41 -14.66 -15.94 18.23
N GLU A 42 -13.82 -16.68 17.50
CA GLU A 42 -13.09 -16.16 16.32
C GLU A 42 -14.01 -15.79 15.15
N LEU A 43 -15.08 -16.54 14.94
CA LEU A 43 -16.06 -16.28 13.88
C LEU A 43 -17.05 -15.18 14.27
N GLN A 44 -17.36 -15.07 15.56
CA GLN A 44 -18.13 -13.94 16.09
C GLN A 44 -17.38 -12.63 15.86
N ARG A 45 -16.08 -12.62 16.19
CA ARG A 45 -15.20 -11.48 15.96
C ARG A 45 -15.14 -11.09 14.49
N ARG A 46 -14.84 -12.04 13.59
CA ARG A 46 -14.83 -11.77 12.14
C ARG A 46 -16.17 -11.30 11.61
N SER A 47 -17.28 -11.83 12.11
CA SER A 47 -18.60 -11.40 11.64
C SER A 47 -18.98 -10.00 12.14
N LEU A 48 -18.43 -9.54 13.27
CA LEU A 48 -18.56 -8.15 13.74
C LEU A 48 -17.64 -7.20 12.95
N GLU A 49 -16.40 -7.61 12.68
CA GLU A 49 -15.42 -6.80 11.95
C GLU A 49 -15.73 -6.70 10.44
N GLU A 50 -16.22 -7.78 9.83
CA GLU A 50 -16.46 -7.88 8.39
C GLU A 50 -17.95 -7.85 8.01
N GLY A 51 -18.87 -7.75 8.98
CA GLY A 51 -20.31 -7.79 8.74
C GLY A 51 -20.75 -6.70 7.76
N ASP A 52 -20.47 -5.44 8.11
CA ASP A 52 -20.85 -4.28 7.30
C ASP A 52 -20.16 -4.29 5.93
N ARG A 53 -18.87 -4.67 5.89
CA ARG A 53 -18.10 -4.80 4.64
C ARG A 53 -18.74 -5.85 3.71
N ARG A 54 -19.08 -7.02 4.24
CA ARG A 54 -19.70 -8.10 3.44
C ARG A 54 -21.10 -7.74 2.96
N ALA A 55 -21.87 -7.00 3.76
CA ALA A 55 -23.18 -6.49 3.35
C ALA A 55 -23.05 -5.53 2.16
N GLN A 56 -22.11 -4.58 2.23
CA GLN A 56 -21.81 -3.67 1.12
C GLN A 56 -21.31 -4.42 -0.12
N GLU A 57 -20.37 -5.35 0.04
CA GLU A 57 -19.85 -6.17 -1.07
C GLU A 57 -20.96 -7.00 -1.76
N PHE A 58 -21.91 -7.51 -0.96
CA PHE A 58 -23.07 -8.24 -1.47
C PHE A 58 -24.03 -7.33 -2.25
N ASP A 59 -24.37 -6.17 -1.70
CA ASP A 59 -25.20 -5.18 -2.39
C ASP A 59 -24.56 -4.71 -3.70
N ASP A 60 -23.26 -4.42 -3.68
CA ASP A 60 -22.47 -4.06 -4.85
C ASP A 60 -22.44 -5.20 -5.89
N TYR A 61 -22.34 -6.45 -5.44
CA TYR A 61 -22.39 -7.62 -6.31
C TYR A 61 -23.78 -7.77 -6.97
N VAL A 62 -24.86 -7.68 -6.19
CA VAL A 62 -26.24 -7.74 -6.71
C VAL A 62 -26.51 -6.58 -7.67
N ASN A 63 -26.00 -5.39 -7.38
CA ASN A 63 -26.11 -4.24 -8.27
C ASN A 63 -25.35 -4.44 -9.59
N ARG A 64 -24.13 -4.99 -9.55
CA ARG A 64 -23.40 -5.38 -10.77
C ARG A 64 -24.14 -6.44 -11.59
N LEU A 65 -24.71 -7.45 -10.93
CA LEU A 65 -25.54 -8.47 -11.61
C LEU A 65 -26.76 -7.85 -12.28
N LYS A 66 -27.47 -6.94 -11.60
CA LYS A 66 -28.59 -6.19 -12.17
C LYS A 66 -28.15 -5.38 -13.39
N GLN A 67 -26.96 -4.77 -13.36
CA GLN A 67 -26.40 -4.02 -14.49
C GLN A 67 -26.05 -4.94 -15.66
N TRP A 68 -25.37 -6.06 -15.41
CA TRP A 68 -25.03 -7.04 -16.44
C TRP A 68 -26.27 -7.68 -17.06
N SER A 69 -27.31 -7.94 -16.25
CA SER A 69 -28.60 -8.44 -16.74
C SER A 69 -29.33 -7.46 -17.68
N LYS A 70 -28.98 -6.17 -17.66
CA LYS A 70 -29.53 -5.17 -18.60
C LYS A 70 -28.75 -5.11 -19.91
N SER A 71 -27.55 -5.69 -19.96
CA SER A 71 -26.74 -5.73 -21.17
C SER A 71 -26.93 -7.05 -21.91
N ASP A 72 -26.94 -7.03 -23.24
CA ASP A 72 -26.98 -8.25 -24.07
C ASP A 72 -25.66 -9.06 -24.01
N LYS A 73 -24.64 -8.57 -23.31
CA LYS A 73 -23.36 -9.26 -23.10
C LYS A 73 -23.51 -10.32 -22.02
N SER A 74 -22.83 -11.46 -22.18
CA SER A 74 -22.83 -12.49 -21.14
C SER A 74 -22.17 -11.97 -19.85
N ILE A 75 -22.71 -12.37 -18.71
CA ILE A 75 -22.22 -12.01 -17.37
C ILE A 75 -20.71 -12.32 -17.22
N TRP A 76 -20.26 -13.44 -17.79
CA TRP A 76 -18.86 -13.86 -17.75
C TRP A 76 -17.92 -12.91 -18.49
N TYR A 77 -18.31 -12.43 -19.68
CA TYR A 77 -17.48 -11.46 -20.41
C TYR A 77 -17.43 -10.10 -19.71
N ALA A 78 -18.55 -9.64 -19.15
CA ALA A 78 -18.58 -8.38 -18.41
C ALA A 78 -17.73 -8.43 -17.12
N ALA A 79 -17.70 -9.59 -16.45
CA ALA A 79 -16.81 -9.82 -15.31
C ALA A 79 -15.33 -9.85 -15.71
N GLN A 80 -15.00 -10.51 -16.83
CA GLN A 80 -13.63 -10.57 -17.35
C GLN A 80 -13.12 -9.17 -17.76
N GLU A 81 -13.94 -8.37 -18.44
CA GLU A 81 -13.59 -7.02 -18.88
C GLU A 81 -13.26 -6.11 -17.67
N GLN A 82 -14.04 -6.17 -16.58
CA GLN A 82 -13.72 -5.45 -15.34
C GLN A 82 -12.41 -5.92 -14.70
N GLN A 83 -12.10 -7.22 -14.75
CA GLN A 83 -10.85 -7.73 -14.20
C GLN A 83 -9.64 -7.26 -15.01
N GLU A 84 -9.76 -7.23 -16.33
CA GLU A 84 -8.73 -6.67 -17.22
C GLU A 84 -8.55 -5.16 -17.03
N GLN A 85 -9.65 -4.41 -16.85
CA GLN A 85 -9.60 -2.98 -16.50
C GLN A 85 -8.88 -2.74 -15.17
N LYS A 86 -9.24 -3.48 -14.11
CA LYS A 86 -8.54 -3.36 -12.82
C LYS A 86 -7.06 -3.73 -12.91
N ARG A 87 -6.73 -4.73 -13.73
CA ARG A 87 -5.35 -5.12 -13.96
C ARG A 87 -4.58 -4.03 -14.72
N SER A 88 -5.17 -3.43 -15.75
CA SER A 88 -4.54 -2.35 -16.50
C SER A 88 -4.38 -1.08 -15.66
N GLU A 89 -5.37 -0.75 -14.82
CA GLU A 89 -5.28 0.32 -13.82
C GLU A 89 -4.18 0.06 -12.79
N ALA A 90 -4.08 -1.17 -12.27
CA ALA A 90 -3.03 -1.56 -11.33
C ALA A 90 -1.64 -1.53 -11.99
N GLU A 91 -1.53 -1.95 -13.26
CA GLU A 91 -0.30 -1.86 -14.03
C GLU A 91 0.08 -0.40 -14.32
N ALA A 92 -0.90 0.47 -14.65
CA ALA A 92 -0.70 1.89 -14.84
C ALA A 92 -0.24 2.58 -13.53
N LEU A 93 -0.89 2.30 -12.41
CA LEU A 93 -0.51 2.81 -11.09
C LEU A 93 0.89 2.32 -10.70
N ARG A 94 1.21 1.06 -10.97
CA ARG A 94 2.55 0.50 -10.73
C ARG A 94 3.60 1.14 -11.63
N ASN A 95 3.27 1.48 -12.87
CA ASN A 95 4.19 2.18 -13.77
C ASN A 95 4.39 3.62 -13.32
N GLN A 96 3.33 4.35 -12.95
CA GLN A 96 3.42 5.68 -12.35
C GLN A 96 4.30 5.67 -11.10
N ALA A 97 4.06 4.75 -10.16
CA ALA A 97 4.89 4.61 -8.96
C ALA A 97 6.35 4.27 -9.27
N LYS A 98 6.62 3.51 -10.34
CA LYS A 98 8.01 3.25 -10.80
C LYS A 98 8.65 4.49 -11.39
N ASP A 99 7.91 5.29 -12.16
CA ASP A 99 8.41 6.51 -12.79
C ASP A 99 8.68 7.56 -11.72
N GLU A 100 7.80 7.71 -10.73
CA GLU A 100 8.02 8.51 -9.52
C GLU A 100 9.24 8.02 -8.74
N ALA A 101 9.38 6.71 -8.53
CA ALA A 101 10.56 6.15 -7.85
C ALA A 101 11.86 6.36 -8.65
N ARG A 102 11.81 6.34 -9.99
CA ARG A 102 12.96 6.70 -10.83
C ARG A 102 13.29 8.18 -10.69
N ALA A 103 12.30 9.07 -10.74
CA ALA A 103 12.48 10.51 -10.56
C ALA A 103 13.10 10.82 -9.19
N GLN A 104 12.58 10.23 -8.11
CA GLN A 104 13.14 10.36 -6.75
C GLN A 104 14.59 9.85 -6.68
N ARG A 105 14.91 8.74 -7.35
CA ARG A 105 16.28 8.22 -7.42
C ARG A 105 17.21 9.14 -8.20
N GLU A 106 16.72 9.79 -9.24
CA GLU A 106 17.50 10.76 -10.01
C GLU A 106 17.75 12.04 -9.22
N GLU A 107 16.77 12.54 -8.48
CA GLU A 107 16.93 13.66 -7.56
C GLU A 107 17.94 13.32 -6.45
N MET A 108 17.76 12.19 -5.78
CA MET A 108 18.70 11.71 -4.77
C MET A 108 20.10 11.47 -5.36
N ARG A 109 20.20 10.97 -6.60
CA ARG A 109 21.48 10.83 -7.29
C ARG A 109 22.14 12.19 -7.47
N LYS A 110 21.42 13.21 -7.94
CA LYS A 110 21.94 14.57 -8.10
C LYS A 110 22.44 15.15 -6.78
N GLU A 111 21.72 14.90 -5.69
CA GLU A 111 22.15 15.28 -4.34
C GLU A 111 23.35 14.48 -3.83
N LEU A 112 23.61 13.29 -4.35
CA LEU A 112 24.77 12.46 -3.99
C LEU A 112 26.00 12.72 -4.88
N LEU A 113 25.85 13.47 -5.98
CA LEU A 113 26.99 13.85 -6.82
C LEU A 113 27.96 14.73 -6.01
N VAL A 114 29.25 14.38 -6.08
CA VAL A 114 30.33 15.16 -5.47
C VAL A 114 30.79 16.17 -6.52
N THR A 115 30.14 17.33 -6.53
CA THR A 115 30.48 18.47 -7.40
C THR A 115 31.71 19.22 -6.87
N GLU A 116 32.42 19.95 -7.73
CA GLU A 116 33.62 20.74 -7.34
C GLU A 116 33.31 21.78 -6.26
N THR A 117 32.16 22.46 -6.37
CA THR A 117 31.68 23.41 -5.35
C THR A 117 31.49 22.72 -4.01
N ARG A 118 30.89 21.53 -4.00
CA ARG A 118 30.68 20.75 -2.77
C ARG A 118 32.01 20.29 -2.16
N ARG A 119 33.01 19.96 -2.97
CA ARG A 119 34.35 19.63 -2.49
C ARG A 119 34.99 20.82 -1.78
N GLN A 120 34.91 22.02 -2.36
CA GLN A 120 35.41 23.26 -1.75
C GLN A 120 34.67 23.62 -0.46
N ASP A 121 33.36 23.44 -0.43
CA ASP A 121 32.55 23.67 0.79
C ASP A 121 32.93 22.69 1.91
N ILE A 122 33.13 21.41 1.58
CA ILE A 122 33.58 20.39 2.54
C ILE A 122 34.98 20.72 3.05
N GLU A 123 35.90 21.07 2.16
CA GLU A 123 37.26 21.47 2.54
C GLU A 123 37.25 22.69 3.46
N THR A 124 36.46 23.71 3.13
CA THR A 124 36.28 24.91 3.97
C THR A 124 35.67 24.56 5.32
N ALA A 125 34.65 23.69 5.35
CA ALA A 125 34.00 23.26 6.59
C ALA A 125 34.95 22.45 7.48
N VAL A 126 35.76 21.55 6.90
CA VAL A 126 36.77 20.75 7.62
C VAL A 126 37.87 21.67 8.16
N ARG A 127 38.44 22.56 7.32
CA ARG A 127 39.44 23.56 7.74
C ARG A 127 38.92 24.41 8.90
N ARG A 128 37.67 24.89 8.82
CA ARG A 128 37.04 25.67 9.90
C ARG A 128 36.89 24.86 11.18
N SER A 129 36.39 23.63 11.06
CA SER A 129 36.13 22.76 12.21
C SER A 129 37.42 22.38 12.92
N PHE A 130 38.47 22.04 12.17
CA PHE A 130 39.78 21.69 12.71
C PHE A 130 40.47 22.90 13.36
N ASN A 131 40.47 24.06 12.70
CA ASN A 131 41.04 25.27 13.29
C ASN A 131 40.32 25.71 14.57
N LYS A 132 39.01 25.44 14.71
CA LYS A 132 38.30 25.67 15.97
C LYS A 132 38.89 24.84 17.12
N TRP A 133 39.29 23.59 16.87
CA TRP A 133 39.97 22.76 17.86
C TRP A 133 41.41 23.24 18.12
N VAL A 134 42.15 23.62 17.07
CA VAL A 134 43.51 24.15 17.19
C VAL A 134 43.54 25.42 18.05
N VAL A 135 42.55 26.30 17.93
CA VAL A 135 42.43 27.51 18.78
C VAL A 135 42.32 27.17 20.26
N VAL A 136 41.67 26.06 20.62
CA VAL A 136 41.58 25.60 22.01
C VAL A 136 42.93 25.05 22.52
N LEU A 137 43.74 24.48 21.63
CA LEU A 137 45.07 23.93 21.96
C LEU A 137 46.19 24.97 21.88
N ALA A 138 45.97 26.11 21.23
CA ALA A 138 46.97 27.16 21.11
C ALA A 138 47.39 27.68 22.50
N GLY A 139 48.67 27.49 22.85
CA GLY A 139 49.24 27.88 24.15
C GLY A 139 49.11 26.82 25.27
N PHE A 140 48.44 25.69 25.01
CA PHE A 140 48.43 24.55 25.93
C PHE A 140 49.69 23.69 25.72
N ASP A 141 50.43 23.42 26.79
CA ASP A 141 51.65 22.57 26.80
C ASP A 141 52.69 22.91 25.71
N GLY A 142 52.89 24.20 25.44
CA GLY A 142 53.87 24.67 24.44
C GLY A 142 53.52 24.30 22.99
N PHE A 143 52.25 24.04 22.69
CA PHE A 143 51.81 23.68 21.34
C PHE A 143 52.21 24.75 20.30
N PRO A 144 52.93 24.38 19.23
CA PRO A 144 53.66 25.34 18.38
C PRO A 144 52.82 26.02 17.30
N TYR A 145 51.54 25.66 17.13
CA TYR A 145 50.69 26.16 16.04
C TYR A 145 49.47 26.92 16.54
N THR A 146 49.15 28.04 15.88
CA THR A 146 47.94 28.85 16.14
C THR A 146 46.85 28.61 15.09
N SER A 147 47.22 28.12 13.91
CA SER A 147 46.32 27.64 12.86
C SER A 147 47.00 26.53 12.05
N VAL A 148 46.19 25.64 11.47
CA VAL A 148 46.66 24.53 10.62
C VAL A 148 45.89 24.57 9.32
N ASP A 149 46.61 24.54 8.19
CA ASP A 149 46.01 24.40 6.88
C ASP A 149 45.77 22.90 6.59
N VAL A 150 44.51 22.54 6.30
CA VAL A 150 44.09 21.15 6.11
C VAL A 150 43.72 20.97 4.64
N ASN A 151 44.43 20.08 3.95
CA ASN A 151 44.17 19.70 2.57
C ASN A 151 43.56 18.29 2.49
N ILE A 152 42.57 18.09 1.61
CA ILE A 152 41.96 16.78 1.37
C ILE A 152 42.66 16.10 0.20
N ILE A 153 43.42 15.05 0.50
CA ILE A 153 44.25 14.33 -0.50
C ILE A 153 43.51 13.22 -1.24
N GLY A 154 42.34 12.78 -0.77
CA GLY A 154 41.62 11.68 -1.40
C GLY A 154 40.16 11.51 -0.98
N TRP A 155 39.38 10.84 -1.83
CA TRP A 155 37.95 10.57 -1.64
C TRP A 155 37.65 9.09 -1.80
N ALA A 156 36.85 8.54 -0.88
CA ALA A 156 36.28 7.21 -1.00
C ALA A 156 34.88 7.31 -1.60
N VAL A 157 34.68 6.78 -2.81
CA VAL A 157 33.39 6.85 -3.52
C VAL A 157 32.98 5.44 -3.94
N ARG A 158 31.68 5.14 -3.88
CA ARG A 158 31.16 3.82 -4.29
C ARG A 158 31.34 3.57 -5.80
N ASP A 159 31.25 4.61 -6.61
CA ASP A 159 31.34 4.56 -8.06
C ASP A 159 32.02 5.82 -8.59
N HIS A 160 32.99 5.67 -9.50
CA HIS A 160 33.76 6.78 -10.07
C HIS A 160 32.87 7.76 -10.88
N SER A 161 31.70 7.31 -11.34
CA SER A 161 30.71 8.14 -12.04
C SER A 161 30.02 9.18 -11.14
N LEU A 162 30.13 9.05 -9.81
CA LEU A 162 29.57 10.01 -8.85
C LEU A 162 30.53 11.18 -8.57
N PHE A 163 31.78 11.08 -9.01
CA PHE A 163 32.80 12.11 -8.84
C PHE A 163 32.85 12.99 -10.10
N GLN A 164 32.58 14.29 -9.95
CA GLN A 164 32.59 15.24 -11.06
C GLN A 164 33.76 16.24 -10.94
N GLY A 165 34.36 16.54 -12.09
CA GLY A 165 35.42 17.55 -12.22
C GLY A 165 36.83 16.96 -12.39
N SER A 166 37.84 17.83 -12.28
CA SER A 166 39.24 17.41 -12.38
C SER A 166 39.68 16.57 -11.17
N THR A 167 40.37 15.46 -11.45
CA THR A 167 41.01 14.54 -10.48
C THR A 167 42.48 14.91 -10.24
N GLU A 168 42.95 16.03 -10.82
CA GLU A 168 44.33 16.48 -10.64
C GLU A 168 44.63 16.72 -9.14
N GLY A 169 45.54 15.93 -8.58
CA GLY A 169 46.02 16.06 -7.20
C GLY A 169 45.16 15.38 -6.12
N VAL A 170 44.19 14.53 -6.48
CA VAL A 170 43.29 13.86 -5.54
C VAL A 170 43.17 12.36 -5.85
N ASP A 171 43.41 11.51 -4.84
CA ASP A 171 43.27 10.05 -4.97
C ASP A 171 41.81 9.62 -4.77
N VAL A 172 41.19 9.01 -5.79
CA VAL A 172 39.81 8.50 -5.71
C VAL A 172 39.83 6.97 -5.60
N CYS A 173 39.44 6.46 -4.43
CA CYS A 173 39.39 5.02 -4.18
C CYS A 173 37.94 4.51 -4.31
N THR A 174 37.73 3.52 -5.17
CA THR A 174 36.46 2.77 -5.27
C THR A 174 36.64 1.36 -4.71
N THR A 175 35.64 0.86 -3.98
CA THR A 175 35.61 -0.53 -3.53
C THR A 175 35.25 -1.43 -4.72
N THR A 176 36.15 -2.36 -5.08
CA THR A 176 35.89 -3.42 -6.06
C THR A 176 34.98 -4.49 -5.48
#